data_AF-A0A522T2U3-F1
#
_entry.id   AF-A0A522T2U3-F1
#
_cell.length_a   1.000
_cell.length_b   1.000
_cell.length_c   1.000
_cell.angle_alpha   90.00
_cell.angle_beta   90.00
_cell.angle_gamma   90.00
#
_symmetry.space_group_name_H-M   'P 1'
#
loop_
_entity.id
_entity.type
_entity.pdbx_description
1 polymer ?
#
loop_
_entity_poly.entity_id
_entity_poly.type
_entity_poly.pdbx_seq_one_letter_code
_entity_poly.pdbx_strand_id
1 'polypeptide(L)'
;MIVPIATLHRVLALDLPGFGASDKPLGTSYVFVFFERAIKGFLDALEVDRVGGAGHDLGGPIAVHWAFRHSTRLIRMALLNTLLFPQFSDAVVEFVRTAMTPGLRERLTSWEGLE
;
A
#
# COMPACT_ATOMS: atom_id res chain seq x y z
N MET A 1 0.54 6.43 14.90
CA MET A 1 1.76 5.60 14.99
C MET A 1 3.04 6.28 14.50
N ILE A 2 2.99 7.24 13.58
CA ILE A 2 4.21 7.83 12.99
C ILE A 2 5.04 8.64 14.00
N VAL A 3 4.41 9.54 14.78
CA VAL A 3 5.12 10.46 15.68
C VAL A 3 6.02 9.73 16.69
N PRO A 4 5.56 8.70 17.44
CA PRO A 4 6.43 7.96 18.35
C PRO A 4 7.58 7.20 17.68
N ILE A 5 7.44 6.78 16.42
CA ILE A 5 8.50 6.06 15.70
C ILE A 5 9.56 7.04 15.18
N ALA A 6 9.11 8.23 14.75
CA ALA A 6 9.96 9.29 14.21
C ALA A 6 10.95 9.87 15.23
N THR A 7 10.70 9.70 16.53
CA THR A 7 11.65 10.12 17.58
C THR A 7 12.91 9.25 17.64
N LEU A 8 12.86 8.03 17.09
CA LEU A 8 13.96 7.05 17.14
C LEU A 8 14.50 6.65 15.76
N HIS A 9 13.74 6.92 14.69
CA HIS A 9 14.09 6.50 13.33
C HIS A 9 13.73 7.60 12.33
N ARG A 10 14.46 7.65 11.21
CA ARG A 10 13.97 8.37 10.02
C ARG A 10 12.76 7.61 9.47
N VAL A 11 11.60 8.26 9.45
CA VAL A 11 10.36 7.67 8.93
C VAL A 11 10.08 8.23 7.53
N LEU A 12 9.87 7.32 6.58
CA LEU A 12 9.46 7.64 5.22
C LEU A 12 8.02 7.14 5.03
N ALA A 13 7.09 8.04 4.74
CA ALA A 13 5.72 7.71 4.40
C ALA A 13 5.49 8.04 2.92
N LEU A 14 5.40 7.00 2.09
CA LEU A 14 5.21 7.12 0.65
C LEU A 14 3.72 6.98 0.32
N ASP A 15 3.15 8.01 -0.30
CA ASP A 15 1.91 7.85 -1.04
C ASP A 15 2.21 7.04 -2.30
N LEU A 16 1.69 5.82 -2.39
CA LEU A 16 1.87 5.00 -3.60
C LEU A 16 1.21 5.69 -4.81
N PRO A 17 1.76 5.55 -6.03
CA PRO A 17 1.10 6.08 -7.22
C PRO A 17 -0.35 5.58 -7.30
N GLY A 18 -1.29 6.46 -7.63
CA GLY A 18 -2.74 6.20 -7.54
C GLY A 18 -3.39 6.64 -6.23
N PHE A 19 -2.62 6.95 -5.19
CA PHE A 19 -3.12 7.28 -3.85
C PHE A 19 -2.61 8.65 -3.36
N GLY A 20 -3.34 9.23 -2.41
CA GLY A 20 -2.93 10.45 -1.71
C GLY A 20 -2.53 11.60 -2.65
N ALA A 21 -1.40 12.23 -2.35
CA ALA A 21 -0.82 13.31 -3.14
C ALA A 21 -0.02 12.84 -4.37
N SER A 22 0.25 11.54 -4.50
CA SER A 22 0.93 11.00 -5.67
C SER A 22 0.06 11.04 -6.92
N ASP A 23 0.72 11.08 -8.07
CA ASP A 23 0.09 11.08 -9.39
C ASP A 23 -0.81 9.86 -9.59
N LYS A 24 -1.86 10.05 -10.41
CA LYS A 24 -2.87 9.03 -10.74
C LYS A 24 -2.82 8.73 -12.24
N PRO A 25 -1.73 8.12 -12.74
CA PRO A 25 -1.52 7.93 -14.17
C PRO A 25 -2.65 7.10 -14.80
N LEU A 26 -3.31 7.70 -15.79
CA LEU A 26 -4.30 7.02 -16.61
C LEU A 26 -3.62 6.12 -17.65
N GLY A 27 -4.29 5.04 -18.05
CA GLY A 27 -3.77 4.09 -19.05
C GLY A 27 -2.63 3.19 -18.56
N THR A 28 -2.33 3.19 -17.26
CA THR A 28 -1.34 2.31 -16.64
C THR A 28 -2.02 1.17 -15.88
N SER A 29 -1.42 -0.02 -15.91
CA SER A 29 -1.85 -1.15 -15.08
C SER A 29 -1.22 -1.07 -13.68
N TYR A 30 -2.05 -0.98 -12.66
CA TYR A 30 -1.66 -0.96 -11.24
C TYR A 30 -1.37 -2.36 -10.71
N VAL A 31 -0.34 -3.01 -11.28
CA VAL A 31 0.12 -4.35 -10.87
C VAL A 31 1.28 -4.26 -9.88
N PHE A 32 1.59 -5.34 -9.16
CA PHE A 32 2.66 -5.34 -8.15
C PHE A 32 4.02 -4.85 -8.65
N VAL A 33 4.41 -5.20 -9.89
CA VAL A 33 5.66 -4.74 -10.50
C VAL A 33 5.70 -3.21 -10.68
N PHE A 34 4.55 -2.58 -10.91
CA PHE A 34 4.47 -1.12 -11.02
C PHE A 34 4.78 -0.45 -9.67
N PHE A 35 4.15 -0.93 -8.59
CA PHE A 35 4.41 -0.42 -7.24
C PHE A 35 5.82 -0.75 -6.76
N GLU A 36 6.36 -1.93 -7.08
CA GLU A 36 7.73 -2.31 -6.78
C GLU A 36 8.73 -1.29 -7.35
N ARG A 37 8.57 -0.92 -8.63
CA ARG A 37 9.42 0.07 -9.30
C ARG A 37 9.30 1.44 -8.64
N ALA A 38 8.09 1.84 -8.25
CA ALA A 38 7.86 3.11 -7.55
C ALA A 38 8.59 3.14 -6.19
N ILE A 39 8.45 2.09 -5.38
CA ILE A 39 9.12 1.99 -4.07
C ILE A 39 10.64 1.98 -4.26
N LYS A 40 11.16 1.17 -5.18
CA LYS A 40 12.60 1.12 -5.47
C LYS A 40 13.12 2.50 -5.91
N GLY A 41 12.47 3.13 -6.89
CA GLY A 41 12.88 4.44 -7.41
C GLY A 41 12.84 5.53 -6.34
N PHE A 42 11.82 5.51 -5.48
CA PHE A 42 11.71 6.42 -4.33
C PHE A 42 12.89 6.24 -3.35
N LEU A 43 13.21 5.00 -2.97
CA LEU A 43 14.32 4.75 -2.05
C LEU A 43 15.68 5.08 -2.67
N ASP A 44 15.86 4.79 -3.96
CA ASP A 44 17.10 5.10 -4.67
C ASP A 44 17.30 6.62 -4.81
N ALA A 45 16.25 7.38 -5.10
CA ALA A 45 16.31 8.84 -5.17
C ALA A 45 16.61 9.50 -3.82
N LEU A 46 16.31 8.82 -2.72
CA LEU A 46 16.63 9.25 -1.35
C LEU A 46 17.94 8.67 -0.82
N GLU A 47 18.66 7.89 -1.64
CA GLU A 47 19.90 7.21 -1.30
C GLU A 47 19.77 6.32 -0.05
N VAL A 48 18.64 5.60 0.08
CA VAL A 48 18.35 4.73 1.22
C VAL A 48 18.57 3.27 0.85
N ASP A 49 19.67 2.69 1.30
CA ASP A 49 20.02 1.31 0.95
C ASP A 49 19.15 0.25 1.62
N ARG A 50 18.86 0.41 2.92
CA ARG A 50 18.11 -0.57 3.72
C ARG A 50 16.98 0.09 4.51
N VAL A 51 15.85 -0.60 4.60
CA VAL A 51 14.65 -0.11 5.32
C VAL A 51 14.00 -1.18 6.18
N GLY A 52 13.39 -0.74 7.28
CA GLY A 52 12.27 -1.46 7.89
C GLY A 52 10.98 -1.10 7.16
N GLY A 53 10.12 -2.08 6.87
CA GLY A 53 8.85 -1.87 6.19
C GLY A 53 7.65 -1.98 7.13
N ALA A 54 6.60 -1.19 6.87
CA ALA A 54 5.29 -1.36 7.47
C ALA A 54 4.23 -1.30 6.35
N GLY A 55 3.48 -2.38 6.15
CA GLY A 55 2.44 -2.47 5.13
C GLY A 55 1.06 -2.62 5.76
N HIS A 56 0.10 -1.81 5.32
CA HIS A 56 -1.30 -1.83 5.77
C HIS A 56 -2.25 -2.01 4.60
N ASP A 57 -3.33 -2.79 4.77
CA ASP A 57 -4.35 -3.01 3.74
C ASP A 57 -3.72 -3.43 2.39
N LEU A 58 -3.95 -2.74 1.28
CA LEU A 58 -3.30 -2.98 -0.01
C LEU A 58 -1.76 -2.85 0.04
N GLY A 59 -1.24 -2.01 0.93
CA GLY A 59 0.19 -1.81 1.11
C GLY A 59 0.94 -3.03 1.62
N GLY A 60 0.29 -3.98 2.30
CA GLY A 60 0.94 -5.20 2.77
C GLY A 60 1.36 -6.17 1.66
N PRO A 61 0.47 -6.64 0.75
CA PRO A 61 0.89 -7.48 -0.37
C PRO A 61 1.90 -6.77 -1.28
N ILE A 62 1.77 -5.45 -1.48
CA ILE A 62 2.76 -4.66 -2.22
C ILE A 62 4.13 -4.69 -1.51
N ALA A 63 4.16 -4.46 -0.20
CA ALA A 63 5.40 -4.46 0.58
C ALA A 63 6.06 -5.85 0.59
N VAL A 64 5.28 -6.93 0.72
CA VAL A 64 5.79 -8.31 0.66
C VAL A 64 6.36 -8.64 -0.71
N HIS A 65 5.67 -8.26 -1.80
CA HIS A 65 6.17 -8.44 -3.16
C HIS A 65 7.50 -7.72 -3.36
N TRP A 66 7.62 -6.47 -2.90
CA TRP A 66 8.88 -5.72 -2.96
C TRP A 66 9.97 -6.38 -2.11
N ALA A 67 9.66 -6.76 -0.88
CA ALA A 67 10.60 -7.43 0.02
C ALA A 67 11.15 -8.73 -0.53
N PHE A 68 10.31 -9.54 -1.18
CA PHE A 68 10.74 -10.80 -1.79
C PHE A 68 11.78 -10.58 -2.89
N ARG A 69 11.66 -9.49 -3.66
CA ARG A 69 12.56 -9.15 -4.77
C ARG A 69 13.79 -8.34 -4.35
N HIS A 70 13.72 -7.67 -3.19
CA HIS A 70 14.76 -6.80 -2.65
C HIS A 70 15.16 -7.23 -1.22
N SER A 71 15.25 -8.54 -0.98
CA SER A 71 15.38 -9.11 0.38
C SER A 71 16.62 -8.62 1.15
N THR A 72 17.72 -8.32 0.45
CA THR A 72 18.94 -7.74 1.04
C THR A 72 18.75 -6.31 1.56
N ARG A 73 17.75 -5.58 1.02
CA ARG A 73 17.39 -4.22 1.42
C ARG A 73 16.39 -4.17 2.57
N LEU A 74 15.75 -5.28 2.92
CA LEU A 74 14.81 -5.33 4.05
C LEU A 74 15.55 -5.64 5.36
N ILE A 75 15.23 -4.90 6.42
CA ILE A 75 15.72 -5.15 7.78
C ILE A 75 14.69 -5.97 8.58
N ARG A 76 13.43 -5.53 8.53
CA ARG A 76 12.28 -6.10 9.25
C ARG A 76 10.99 -5.62 8.60
N MET A 77 9.89 -6.35 8.80
CA MET A 77 8.58 -5.98 8.26
C MET A 77 7.47 -6.12 9.30
N ALA A 78 6.61 -5.12 9.40
CA ALA A 78 5.34 -5.18 10.09
C ALA A 78 4.20 -5.23 9.07
N LEU A 79 3.24 -6.11 9.28
CA LEU A 79 2.05 -6.27 8.46
C LEU A 79 0.83 -5.97 9.32
N LEU A 80 0.01 -5.02 8.88
CA LEU A 80 -1.04 -4.42 9.69
C LEU A 80 -2.36 -4.56 8.95
N ASN A 81 -3.28 -5.40 9.44
CA ASN A 81 -4.62 -5.59 8.88
C ASN A 81 -4.64 -5.61 7.33
N THR A 82 -4.02 -6.64 6.74
CA THR A 82 -3.68 -6.65 5.31
C THR A 82 -4.10 -7.94 4.61
N LEU A 83 -4.04 -7.93 3.29
CA LEU A 83 -4.59 -8.94 2.38
C LEU A 83 -3.52 -9.96 1.96
N LEU A 84 -3.04 -10.76 2.90
CA LEU A 84 -2.04 -11.81 2.67
C LEU A 84 -2.63 -13.22 2.88
N PHE A 85 -3.74 -13.47 2.21
CA PHE A 85 -4.45 -14.75 2.26
C PHE A 85 -4.40 -15.43 0.89
N PRO A 86 -4.34 -16.77 0.83
CA PRO A 86 -4.37 -17.51 -0.44
C PRO A 86 -5.65 -17.25 -1.25
N GLN A 87 -6.74 -16.93 -0.56
CA GLN A 87 -8.01 -16.51 -1.14
C GLN A 87 -8.52 -15.29 -0.39
N PHE A 88 -9.07 -14.31 -1.12
CA PHE A 88 -9.80 -13.21 -0.49
C PHE A 88 -11.14 -13.72 0.05
N SER A 89 -11.56 -13.17 1.18
CA SER A 89 -12.90 -13.43 1.70
C SER A 89 -13.95 -12.79 0.79
N ASP A 90 -15.16 -13.33 0.79
CA ASP A 90 -16.29 -12.76 0.04
C ASP A 90 -16.52 -11.29 0.41
N ALA A 91 -16.33 -10.94 1.68
CA ALA A 91 -16.41 -9.56 2.16
C ALA A 91 -15.40 -8.63 1.48
N VAL A 92 -14.14 -9.06 1.31
CA VAL A 92 -13.12 -8.25 0.61
C VAL A 92 -13.45 -8.14 -0.87
N VAL A 93 -13.89 -9.24 -1.49
CA VAL A 93 -14.30 -9.23 -2.90
C VAL A 93 -15.46 -8.27 -3.13
N GLU A 94 -16.47 -8.31 -2.27
CA GLU A 94 -17.64 -7.44 -2.36
C GLU A 94 -17.28 -5.98 -2.08
N PHE A 95 -16.42 -5.73 -1.09
CA PHE A 95 -15.89 -4.40 -0.82
C PHE A 95 -15.19 -3.82 -2.06
N VAL A 96 -14.28 -4.57 -2.69
CA VAL A 96 -13.57 -4.12 -3.90
C VAL A 96 -14.55 -3.88 -5.05
N ARG A 97 -15.49 -4.80 -5.29
CA ARG A 97 -16.51 -4.65 -6.34
C ARG A 97 -17.32 -3.37 -6.13
N THR A 98 -17.76 -3.14 -4.90
CA THR A 98 -18.60 -1.99 -4.54
C THR A 98 -17.83 -0.68 -4.69
N ALA A 99 -16.56 -0.64 -4.26
CA ALA A 99 -15.69 0.53 -4.43
C ALA A 99 -15.40 0.88 -5.89
N MET A 100 -15.40 -0.13 -6.78
CA MET A 100 -15.17 0.03 -8.22
C MET A 100 -16.46 0.33 -9.01
N THR A 101 -17.63 0.31 -8.38
CA THR A 101 -18.93 0.50 -9.05
C THR A 101 -19.42 1.94 -8.87
N PRO A 102 -19.67 2.69 -9.97
CA PRO A 102 -20.22 4.04 -9.88
C PRO A 102 -21.55 4.09 -9.10
N GLY A 103 -21.74 5.08 -8.23
CA GLY A 103 -22.93 5.25 -7.40
C GLY A 103 -22.90 4.44 -6.10
N LEU A 104 -22.31 3.24 -6.10
CA LEU A 104 -22.13 2.45 -4.88
C LEU A 104 -20.92 2.90 -4.06
N ARG A 105 -19.83 3.35 -4.72
CA ARG A 105 -18.67 3.88 -3.99
C ARG A 105 -19.04 5.11 -3.14
N GLU A 106 -19.88 6.00 -3.66
CA GLU A 106 -20.30 7.21 -2.94
C GLU A 106 -21.06 6.82 -1.68
N ARG A 107 -21.97 5.83 -1.81
CA ARG A 107 -22.74 5.31 -0.68
C ARG A 107 -21.85 4.65 0.37
N LEU A 108 -20.88 3.81 -0.03
CA LEU A 108 -19.90 3.19 0.88
C LEU A 108 -19.15 4.22 1.73
N THR A 109 -18.82 5.36 1.15
CA THR A 109 -18.08 6.43 1.83
C THR A 109 -18.97 7.46 2.52
N SER A 110 -20.29 7.29 2.46
CA SER A 110 -21.28 8.20 3.04
C SER A 110 -21.75 7.71 4.40
N TRP A 111 -22.42 8.60 5.17
CA TRP A 111 -23.04 8.25 6.44
C TRP A 111 -24.05 7.09 6.30
N GLU A 112 -24.85 7.11 5.24
CA GLU A 112 -25.88 6.10 4.93
C GLU A 112 -25.29 4.71 4.62
N GLY A 113 -24.00 4.62 4.29
CA GLY A 113 -23.32 3.34 4.07
C GLY A 113 -22.62 2.77 5.31
N LEU A 114 -22.58 3.53 6.41
CA LEU A 114 -21.97 3.13 7.67
C LEU A 114 -23.00 2.68 8.72
N GLU A 115 -24.28 2.98 8.51
CA GLU A 115 -25.44 2.43 9.24
C GLU A 115 -25.97 1.15 8.56
#